data_AF-A0A2S7I3A7-F1
#
_entry.id   AF-A0A2S7I3A7-F1
#
_cell.length_a   1.000
_cell.length_b   1.000
_cell.length_c   1.000
_cell.angle_alpha   90.00
_cell.angle_beta   90.00
_cell.angle_gamma   90.00
#
_symmetry.space_group_name_H-M   'P 1'
#
loop_
_entity.id
_entity.type
_entity.pdbx_description
1 polymer ?
#
loop_
_entity_poly.entity_id
_entity_poly.type
_entity_poly.pdbx_seq_one_letter_code
_entity_poly.pdbx_strand_id
1 'polypeptide(L)'
;MNEKSFHKIFNSYYDFKNPIFENLENETSTIDEVVAQDFFSDEKVSLVFEKNALENDAKVLEMIQNGTYKLKTFDYDGAKFTKSQTPKVLKILKQREEQVDQKIKENDDAILKYLLHKASHEQKEKFSELATRFTQTDKDFDEYYNAFQEFVPYINFMSQRLDFETIMRNRNIMVSKEKIFKKKVTELLSSTFAMYMEEEDQEVLREYVDADFIYFEHNKYNDSEIQILDKALGKYQETMSKSYFKLKKELLELMVEILE
;
A
#
# COMPACT_ATOMS: atom_id res chain seq x y z
N MET A 1 -22.62 -6.51 7.99
CA MET A 1 -21.35 -6.83 7.30
C MET A 1 -20.21 -6.73 8.30
N ASN A 2 -19.15 -7.51 8.14
CA ASN A 2 -17.99 -7.45 9.03
C ASN A 2 -17.23 -6.14 8.75
N GLU A 3 -16.88 -5.37 9.79
CA GLU A 3 -16.20 -4.08 9.60
C GLU A 3 -14.82 -4.23 8.97
N LYS A 4 -14.19 -5.41 9.12
CA LYS A 4 -12.78 -5.67 8.78
C LYS A 4 -12.57 -6.61 7.60
N SER A 5 -13.60 -6.92 6.82
CA SER A 5 -13.46 -7.76 5.63
C SER A 5 -14.29 -7.25 4.47
N PHE A 6 -13.92 -7.63 3.25
CA PHE A 6 -14.70 -7.33 2.06
C PHE A 6 -15.91 -8.27 1.92
N HIS A 7 -16.83 -7.91 1.04
CA HIS A 7 -18.04 -8.68 0.80
C HIS A 7 -17.73 -10.04 0.18
N LYS A 8 -18.50 -11.07 0.55
CA LYS A 8 -18.25 -12.45 0.10
C LYS A 8 -18.45 -12.66 -1.40
N ILE A 9 -19.20 -11.77 -2.06
CA ILE A 9 -19.42 -11.83 -3.51
C ILE A 9 -18.10 -11.82 -4.30
N PHE A 10 -17.04 -11.22 -3.76
CA PHE A 10 -15.75 -11.13 -4.41
C PHE A 10 -14.91 -12.40 -4.28
N ASN A 11 -15.31 -13.39 -3.49
CA ASN A 11 -14.55 -14.64 -3.29
C ASN A 11 -13.04 -14.41 -3.02
N SER A 12 -12.70 -13.41 -2.20
CA SER A 12 -11.31 -12.99 -1.92
C SER A 12 -10.50 -12.43 -3.09
N TYR A 13 -11.11 -12.20 -4.26
CA TYR A 13 -10.45 -11.64 -5.44
C TYR A 13 -9.76 -10.31 -5.16
N TYR A 14 -10.34 -9.45 -4.32
CA TYR A 14 -9.75 -8.16 -3.93
C TYR A 14 -9.02 -8.18 -2.57
N ASP A 15 -8.83 -9.34 -1.95
CA ASP A 15 -8.09 -9.43 -0.68
C ASP A 15 -6.59 -9.19 -0.92
N PHE A 16 -6.07 -9.67 -2.05
CA PHE A 16 -4.63 -9.64 -2.39
C PHE A 16 -4.29 -8.76 -3.60
N LYS A 17 -5.29 -8.08 -4.19
CA LYS A 17 -5.09 -7.04 -5.20
C LYS A 17 -6.01 -5.86 -4.98
N ASN A 18 -5.68 -4.75 -5.62
CA ASN A 18 -6.44 -3.51 -5.54
C ASN A 18 -7.34 -3.34 -6.77
N PRO A 19 -8.56 -2.80 -6.61
CA PRO A 19 -9.45 -2.46 -7.72
C PRO A 19 -8.95 -1.18 -8.43
N ILE A 20 -7.89 -1.32 -9.23
CA ILE A 20 -7.37 -0.23 -10.05
C ILE A 20 -7.95 -0.35 -11.46
N PHE A 21 -8.68 0.67 -11.88
CA PHE A 21 -9.34 0.71 -13.19
C PHE A 21 -8.68 1.77 -14.05
N GLU A 22 -8.14 1.35 -15.19
CA GLU A 22 -7.60 2.27 -16.19
C GLU A 22 -8.72 2.71 -17.15
N ASN A 23 -8.65 3.94 -17.65
CA ASN A 23 -9.54 4.44 -18.72
C ASN A 23 -11.04 4.53 -18.38
N LEU A 24 -11.40 4.89 -17.15
CA LEU A 24 -12.80 5.12 -16.70
C LEU A 24 -13.62 6.01 -17.66
N GLU A 25 -13.00 6.99 -18.31
CA GLU A 25 -13.66 7.98 -19.18
C GLU A 25 -13.91 7.48 -20.62
N ASN A 26 -13.24 6.40 -21.06
CA ASN A 26 -13.25 5.96 -22.46
C ASN A 26 -14.22 4.80 -22.74
N GLU A 27 -14.92 4.32 -21.72
CA GLU A 27 -15.87 3.22 -21.87
C GLU A 27 -17.21 3.69 -22.47
N THR A 28 -17.36 3.45 -23.77
CA THR A 28 -18.57 3.78 -24.55
C THR A 28 -19.36 2.54 -24.97
N SER A 29 -19.19 1.43 -24.26
CA SER A 29 -19.75 0.11 -24.58
C SER A 29 -21.26 0.19 -24.86
N THR A 30 -21.67 -0.26 -26.04
CA THR A 30 -23.07 -0.30 -26.48
C THR A 30 -23.87 -1.36 -25.74
N ILE A 31 -25.19 -1.15 -25.64
CA ILE A 31 -26.14 -1.83 -24.75
C ILE A 31 -26.22 -3.36 -24.93
N ASP A 32 -25.81 -3.92 -26.07
CA ASP A 32 -26.20 -5.27 -26.48
C ASP A 32 -25.21 -6.42 -26.17
N GLU A 33 -24.04 -6.19 -25.55
CA GLU A 33 -22.98 -7.24 -25.47
C GLU A 33 -22.47 -7.63 -24.06
N VAL A 34 -22.99 -7.04 -22.97
CA VAL A 34 -22.44 -7.31 -21.63
C VAL A 34 -23.17 -8.47 -20.95
N VAL A 35 -22.69 -9.70 -21.19
CA VAL A 35 -23.18 -10.90 -20.51
C VAL A 35 -22.55 -11.01 -19.12
N ALA A 36 -23.37 -11.31 -18.10
CA ALA A 36 -22.87 -11.62 -16.77
C ALA A 36 -21.90 -12.82 -16.82
N GLN A 37 -20.68 -12.62 -16.34
CA GLN A 37 -19.67 -13.67 -16.22
C GLN A 37 -19.45 -14.00 -14.74
N ASP A 38 -18.86 -15.17 -14.48
CA ASP A 38 -18.38 -15.50 -13.14
C ASP A 38 -17.03 -14.80 -12.88
N PHE A 39 -17.11 -13.48 -12.61
CA PHE A 39 -15.97 -12.58 -12.44
C PHE A 39 -15.08 -12.94 -11.24
N PHE A 40 -15.63 -13.69 -10.27
CA PHE A 40 -15.01 -14.01 -8.99
C PHE A 40 -14.94 -15.53 -8.76
N SER A 41 -14.88 -16.31 -9.85
CA SER A 41 -14.74 -17.76 -9.78
C SER A 41 -13.42 -18.18 -9.13
N ASP A 42 -13.35 -19.42 -8.66
CA ASP A 42 -12.11 -19.99 -8.10
C ASP A 42 -10.94 -19.90 -9.09
N GLU A 43 -11.21 -19.99 -10.40
CA GLU A 43 -10.18 -19.82 -11.43
C GLU A 43 -9.64 -18.38 -11.44
N LYS A 44 -10.52 -17.37 -11.40
CA LYS A 44 -10.13 -15.94 -11.38
C LYS A 44 -9.37 -15.59 -10.11
N VAL A 45 -9.83 -16.10 -8.99
CA VAL A 45 -9.17 -15.92 -7.68
C VAL A 45 -7.81 -16.62 -7.65
N SER A 46 -7.69 -17.82 -8.22
CA SER A 46 -6.42 -18.54 -8.33
C SER A 46 -5.37 -17.76 -9.13
N LEU A 47 -5.76 -16.98 -10.14
CA LEU A 47 -4.84 -16.11 -10.87
C LEU A 47 -4.23 -15.03 -9.97
N VAL A 48 -5.03 -14.44 -9.08
CA VAL A 48 -4.55 -13.42 -8.12
C VAL A 48 -3.56 -14.04 -7.12
N PHE A 49 -3.87 -15.23 -6.60
CA PHE A 49 -2.95 -15.96 -5.73
C PHE A 49 -1.65 -16.33 -6.44
N GLU A 50 -1.74 -16.79 -7.69
CA GLU A 50 -0.59 -17.12 -8.51
C GLU A 50 0.30 -15.88 -8.73
N LYS A 51 -0.29 -14.74 -9.10
CA LYS A 51 0.45 -13.47 -9.24
C LYS A 51 1.23 -13.14 -7.96
N ASN A 52 0.56 -13.17 -6.81
CA ASN A 52 1.21 -12.83 -5.54
C ASN A 52 2.35 -13.81 -5.19
N ALA A 53 2.18 -15.10 -5.49
CA ALA A 53 3.24 -16.09 -5.29
C ALA A 53 4.44 -15.82 -6.21
N LEU A 54 4.22 -15.51 -7.49
CA LEU A 54 5.27 -15.18 -8.46
C LEU A 54 6.07 -13.93 -8.04
N GLU A 55 5.39 -12.87 -7.61
CA GLU A 55 6.02 -11.63 -7.11
C GLU A 55 6.89 -11.89 -5.87
N ASN A 56 6.39 -12.71 -4.93
CA ASN A 56 7.13 -13.08 -3.73
C ASN A 56 8.36 -13.94 -4.07
N ASP A 57 8.21 -14.93 -4.96
CA ASP A 57 9.31 -15.75 -5.44
C ASP A 57 10.38 -14.88 -6.13
N ALA A 58 9.97 -13.92 -6.95
CA ALA A 58 10.88 -12.98 -7.61
C ALA A 58 11.68 -12.16 -6.58
N LYS A 59 11.03 -11.61 -5.54
CA LYS A 59 11.71 -10.90 -4.45
C LYS A 59 12.73 -11.78 -3.71
N VAL A 60 12.38 -13.03 -3.42
CA VAL A 60 13.29 -14.00 -2.78
C VAL A 60 14.50 -14.28 -3.67
N LEU A 61 14.28 -14.47 -4.97
CA LEU A 61 15.35 -14.67 -5.94
C LEU A 61 16.27 -13.44 -6.03
N GLU A 62 15.74 -12.23 -6.04
CA GLU A 62 16.54 -11.00 -5.98
C GLU A 62 17.42 -10.94 -4.72
N MET A 63 16.89 -11.36 -3.56
CA MET A 63 17.65 -11.49 -2.31
C MET A 63 18.74 -12.58 -2.36
N ILE A 64 18.55 -13.66 -3.11
CA ILE A 64 19.60 -14.66 -3.36
C ILE A 64 20.68 -14.07 -4.28
N GLN A 65 20.26 -13.36 -5.33
CA GLN A 65 21.15 -12.76 -6.32
C GLN A 65 22.04 -11.67 -5.69
N ASN A 66 21.46 -10.76 -4.90
CA ASN A 66 22.23 -9.69 -4.23
C ASN A 66 23.05 -10.21 -3.03
N GLY A 67 22.82 -11.45 -2.59
CA GLY A 67 23.59 -12.09 -1.52
C GLY A 67 23.09 -11.81 -0.11
N THR A 68 21.92 -11.20 0.04
CA THR A 68 21.19 -11.14 1.31
C THR A 68 20.94 -12.55 1.84
N TYR A 69 20.51 -13.48 0.98
CA TYR A 69 20.46 -14.90 1.31
C TYR A 69 21.70 -15.65 0.81
N LYS A 70 22.46 -16.19 1.77
CA LYS A 70 23.67 -16.98 1.49
C LYS A 70 23.30 -18.44 1.24
N LEU A 71 22.88 -18.75 0.02
CA LEU A 71 22.55 -20.11 -0.42
C LEU A 71 23.53 -20.59 -1.50
N LYS A 72 23.96 -21.86 -1.42
CA LYS A 72 24.76 -22.51 -2.48
C LYS A 72 23.89 -22.88 -3.68
N THR A 73 22.71 -23.43 -3.39
CA THR A 73 21.70 -23.84 -4.36
C THR A 73 20.31 -23.60 -3.81
N PHE A 74 19.32 -23.47 -4.67
CA PHE A 74 17.90 -23.43 -4.35
C PHE A 74 17.13 -24.32 -5.34
N ASP A 75 15.96 -24.81 -4.94
CA ASP A 75 15.10 -25.61 -5.80
C ASP A 75 13.95 -24.76 -6.33
N TYR A 76 13.63 -24.90 -7.61
CA TYR A 76 12.50 -24.25 -8.26
C TYR A 76 11.89 -25.24 -9.25
N ASP A 77 10.58 -25.49 -9.14
CA ASP A 77 9.84 -26.43 -9.98
C ASP A 77 10.52 -27.82 -10.08
N GLY A 78 10.98 -28.35 -8.93
CA GLY A 78 11.65 -29.64 -8.83
C GLY A 78 13.09 -29.69 -9.37
N ALA A 79 13.61 -28.59 -9.91
CA ALA A 79 14.98 -28.49 -10.42
C ALA A 79 15.88 -27.67 -9.49
N LYS A 80 17.13 -28.13 -9.31
CA LYS A 80 18.13 -27.44 -8.49
C LYS A 80 18.91 -26.41 -9.30
N PHE A 81 18.99 -25.19 -8.77
CA PHE A 81 19.68 -24.05 -9.37
C PHE A 81 20.75 -23.49 -8.43
N THR A 82 21.76 -22.84 -9.01
CA THR A 82 22.77 -22.05 -8.28
C THR A 82 22.41 -20.57 -8.29
N LYS A 83 23.02 -19.79 -7.39
CA LYS A 83 22.92 -18.32 -7.39
C LYS A 83 23.18 -17.67 -8.76
N SER A 84 24.14 -18.20 -9.53
CA SER A 84 24.45 -17.68 -10.86
C SER A 84 23.33 -17.89 -11.89
N GLN A 85 22.42 -18.83 -11.62
CA GLN A 85 21.29 -19.18 -12.47
C GLN A 85 20.00 -18.47 -12.05
N THR A 86 20.01 -17.69 -10.98
CA THR A 86 18.87 -16.87 -10.55
C THR A 86 18.30 -15.99 -11.68
N PRO A 87 19.11 -15.33 -12.54
CA PRO A 87 18.57 -14.56 -13.67
C PRO A 87 17.73 -15.39 -14.65
N LYS A 88 18.08 -16.68 -14.83
CA LYS A 88 17.32 -17.59 -15.69
C LYS A 88 15.94 -17.86 -15.10
N VAL A 89 15.87 -18.14 -13.80
CA VAL A 89 14.61 -18.42 -13.10
C VAL A 89 13.75 -17.16 -13.01
N LEU A 90 14.34 -16.00 -12.73
CA LEU A 90 13.65 -14.71 -12.76
C LEU A 90 13.00 -14.43 -14.12
N LYS A 91 13.66 -14.77 -15.23
CA LYS A 91 13.07 -14.62 -16.56
C LYS A 91 11.82 -15.49 -16.75
N ILE A 92 11.84 -16.73 -16.24
CA ILE A 92 10.70 -17.65 -16.30
C ILE A 92 9.53 -17.08 -15.48
N LEU A 93 9.81 -16.63 -14.25
CA LEU A 93 8.81 -16.00 -13.38
C LEU A 93 8.17 -14.79 -14.05
N LYS A 94 8.97 -13.86 -14.58
CA LYS A 94 8.45 -12.65 -15.25
C LYS A 94 7.58 -12.97 -16.46
N GLN A 95 7.97 -13.95 -17.27
CA GLN A 95 7.15 -14.38 -18.41
C GLN A 95 5.81 -14.97 -17.95
N ARG A 96 5.79 -15.69 -16.82
CA ARG A 96 4.56 -16.23 -16.26
C ARG A 96 3.70 -15.14 -15.62
N GLU A 97 4.33 -14.22 -14.91
CA GLU A 97 3.72 -13.03 -14.31
C GLU A 97 3.00 -12.20 -15.37
N GLU A 98 3.66 -11.88 -16.50
CA GLU A 98 3.05 -11.16 -17.64
C GLU A 98 1.79 -11.86 -18.18
N GLN A 99 1.80 -13.20 -18.27
CA GLN A 99 0.63 -13.97 -18.73
C GLN A 99 -0.53 -13.92 -17.72
N VAL A 100 -0.21 -14.02 -16.42
CA VAL A 100 -1.20 -13.97 -15.36
C VAL A 100 -1.78 -12.55 -15.26
N ASP A 101 -0.94 -11.53 -15.35
CA ASP A 101 -1.34 -10.12 -15.38
C ASP A 101 -2.30 -9.80 -16.51
N GLN A 102 -2.01 -10.29 -17.72
CA GLN A 102 -2.89 -10.10 -18.86
C GLN A 102 -4.28 -10.70 -18.62
N LYS A 103 -4.35 -11.90 -18.02
CA LYS A 103 -5.64 -12.54 -17.69
C LYS A 103 -6.40 -11.84 -16.57
N ILE A 104 -5.69 -11.34 -15.55
CA ILE A 104 -6.29 -10.53 -14.49
C ILE A 104 -6.84 -9.24 -15.08
N LYS A 105 -6.07 -8.56 -15.92
CA LYS A 105 -6.47 -7.33 -16.60
C LYS A 105 -7.71 -7.55 -17.48
N GLU A 106 -7.76 -8.62 -18.25
CA GLU A 106 -8.96 -8.98 -19.04
C GLU A 106 -10.20 -9.18 -18.16
N ASN A 107 -10.04 -9.80 -16.99
CA ASN A 107 -11.13 -9.97 -16.04
C ASN A 107 -11.56 -8.64 -15.42
N ASP A 108 -10.60 -7.78 -15.05
CA ASP A 108 -10.86 -6.46 -14.47
C ASP A 108 -11.54 -5.52 -15.48
N ASP A 109 -11.10 -5.55 -16.74
CA ASP A 109 -11.74 -4.85 -17.85
C ASP A 109 -13.18 -5.36 -18.06
N ALA A 110 -13.43 -6.66 -17.91
CA ALA A 110 -14.78 -7.24 -18.00
C ALA A 110 -15.67 -6.84 -16.80
N ILE A 111 -15.11 -6.80 -15.60
CA ILE A 111 -15.80 -6.31 -14.39
C ILE A 111 -16.19 -4.85 -14.58
N LEU A 112 -15.26 -3.99 -15.04
CA LEU A 112 -15.52 -2.58 -15.26
C LEU A 112 -16.68 -2.36 -16.25
N LYS A 113 -16.63 -3.03 -17.40
CA LYS A 113 -17.71 -3.00 -18.41
C LYS A 113 -19.05 -3.38 -17.82
N TYR A 114 -19.08 -4.46 -17.02
CA TYR A 114 -20.31 -4.94 -16.41
C TYR A 114 -20.87 -3.96 -15.38
N LEU A 115 -20.01 -3.42 -14.50
CA LEU A 115 -20.41 -2.41 -13.52
C LEU A 115 -20.96 -1.15 -14.20
N LEU A 116 -20.25 -0.61 -15.19
CA LEU A 116 -20.70 0.58 -15.92
C LEU A 116 -21.95 0.31 -16.75
N HIS A 117 -22.19 -0.93 -17.20
CA HIS A 117 -23.44 -1.27 -17.86
C HIS A 117 -24.62 -1.30 -16.88
N LYS A 118 -24.45 -1.91 -15.70
CA LYS A 118 -25.52 -2.12 -14.72
C LYS A 118 -25.83 -0.89 -13.86
N ALA A 119 -24.84 -0.03 -13.62
CA ALA A 119 -24.97 1.15 -12.78
C ALA A 119 -25.94 2.21 -13.34
N SER A 120 -26.69 2.87 -12.44
CA SER A 120 -27.41 4.11 -12.75
C SER A 120 -26.44 5.26 -13.09
N HIS A 121 -26.95 6.37 -13.63
CA HIS A 121 -26.12 7.55 -13.90
C HIS A 121 -25.40 8.05 -12.63
N GLU A 122 -26.14 8.17 -11.51
CA GLU A 122 -25.58 8.60 -10.22
C GLU A 122 -24.52 7.62 -9.69
N GLN A 123 -24.76 6.31 -9.83
CA GLN A 123 -23.80 5.29 -9.43
C GLN A 123 -22.52 5.34 -10.27
N LYS A 124 -22.61 5.65 -11.58
CA LYS A 124 -21.43 5.81 -12.45
C LYS A 124 -20.57 7.00 -12.03
N GLU A 125 -21.20 8.14 -11.73
CA GLU A 125 -20.49 9.33 -11.25
C GLU A 125 -19.77 9.04 -9.93
N LYS A 126 -20.48 8.45 -8.96
CA LYS A 126 -19.91 8.06 -7.67
C LYS A 126 -18.79 7.02 -7.81
N PHE A 127 -18.96 6.04 -8.70
CA PHE A 127 -17.94 5.02 -8.97
C PHE A 127 -16.67 5.65 -9.55
N SER A 128 -16.82 6.55 -10.54
CA SER A 128 -15.70 7.25 -11.15
C SER A 128 -14.92 8.09 -10.13
N GLU A 129 -15.63 8.81 -9.26
CA GLU A 129 -15.03 9.59 -8.18
C GLU A 129 -14.23 8.70 -7.21
N LEU A 130 -14.84 7.63 -6.71
CA LEU A 130 -14.20 6.71 -5.75
C LEU A 130 -13.02 5.96 -6.37
N ALA A 131 -13.16 5.48 -7.61
CA ALA A 131 -12.12 4.74 -8.31
C ALA A 131 -10.91 5.65 -8.62
N THR A 132 -11.16 6.88 -9.06
CA THR A 132 -10.09 7.88 -9.29
C THR A 132 -9.38 8.21 -7.99
N ARG A 133 -10.14 8.47 -6.92
CA ARG A 133 -9.61 8.77 -5.59
C ARG A 133 -8.76 7.64 -5.03
N PHE A 134 -9.25 6.40 -5.12
CA PHE A 134 -8.53 5.23 -4.65
C PHE A 134 -7.26 5.00 -5.47
N THR A 135 -7.31 5.13 -6.79
CA THR A 135 -6.13 4.99 -7.66
C THR A 135 -5.06 6.03 -7.36
N GLN A 136 -5.44 7.27 -7.08
CA GLN A 136 -4.48 8.29 -6.65
C GLN A 136 -3.86 7.94 -5.29
N THR A 137 -4.70 7.53 -4.33
CA THR A 137 -4.25 7.13 -2.99
C THR A 137 -3.30 5.93 -3.04
N ASP A 138 -3.55 4.95 -3.92
CA ASP A 138 -2.70 3.78 -4.15
C ASP A 138 -1.30 4.16 -4.64
N LYS A 139 -1.22 5.12 -5.58
CA LYS A 139 0.07 5.65 -6.05
C LYS A 139 0.84 6.38 -4.97
N ASP A 140 0.13 7.16 -4.13
CA ASP A 140 0.75 7.98 -3.10
C ASP A 140 1.14 7.16 -1.85
N PHE A 141 0.54 5.98 -1.66
CA PHE A 141 0.75 5.14 -0.47
C PHE A 141 2.23 4.80 -0.26
N ASP A 142 2.91 4.35 -1.31
CA ASP A 142 4.33 3.97 -1.24
C ASP A 142 5.21 5.18 -0.89
N GLU A 143 4.87 6.37 -1.35
CA GLU A 143 5.63 7.58 -1.04
C GLU A 143 5.57 7.91 0.46
N TYR A 144 4.39 7.88 1.04
CA TYR A 144 4.21 8.11 2.48
C TYR A 144 4.81 6.97 3.32
N TYR A 145 4.64 5.73 2.88
CA TYR A 145 5.25 4.58 3.53
C TYR A 145 6.77 4.66 3.55
N ASN A 146 7.39 5.01 2.43
CA ASN A 146 8.83 5.15 2.33
C ASN A 146 9.35 6.30 3.19
N ALA A 147 8.65 7.44 3.24
CA ALA A 147 9.01 8.54 4.13
C ALA A 147 9.07 8.10 5.61
N PHE A 148 8.13 7.27 6.04
CA PHE A 148 8.14 6.68 7.37
C PHE A 148 9.34 5.73 7.56
N GLN A 149 9.54 4.79 6.64
CA GLN A 149 10.63 3.81 6.72
C GLN A 149 12.02 4.45 6.70
N GLU A 150 12.17 5.58 5.99
CA GLU A 150 13.42 6.34 5.95
C GLU A 150 13.68 7.10 7.26
N PHE A 151 12.64 7.60 7.92
CA PHE A 151 12.79 8.43 9.11
C PHE A 151 13.01 7.62 10.39
N VAL A 152 12.25 6.54 10.61
CA VAL A 152 12.29 5.74 11.85
C VAL A 152 13.69 5.30 12.27
N PRO A 153 14.60 4.85 11.37
CA PRO A 153 15.95 4.48 11.76
C PRO A 153 16.73 5.59 12.48
N TYR A 154 16.43 6.86 12.20
CA TYR A 154 17.10 8.01 12.82
C TYR A 154 16.67 8.27 14.27
N ILE A 155 15.57 7.68 14.74
CA ILE A 155 15.08 7.85 16.12
C ILE A 155 15.46 6.67 17.03
N ASN A 156 15.89 5.53 16.45
CA ASN A 156 16.22 4.30 17.19
C ASN A 156 17.26 4.50 18.31
N PHE A 157 18.14 5.49 18.21
CA PHE A 157 19.14 5.77 19.24
C PHE A 157 18.51 6.19 20.58
N MET A 158 17.28 6.72 20.58
CA MET A 158 16.58 7.17 21.79
C MET A 158 16.19 6.00 22.72
N SER A 159 16.09 4.78 22.18
CA SER A 159 15.82 3.56 22.96
C SER A 159 17.09 2.79 23.34
N GLN A 160 18.27 3.32 23.00
CA GLN A 160 19.56 2.66 23.21
C GLN A 160 20.35 3.31 24.35
N ARG A 161 21.15 2.50 25.04
CA ARG A 161 22.12 3.01 26.01
C ARG A 161 23.40 3.43 25.28
N LEU A 162 23.56 4.74 25.09
CA LEU A 162 24.68 5.35 24.38
C LEU A 162 25.38 6.41 25.26
N ASP A 163 26.61 6.76 24.92
CA ASP A 163 27.30 7.90 25.53
C ASP A 163 26.73 9.24 25.03
N PHE A 164 26.90 10.30 25.80
CA PHE A 164 26.30 11.61 25.50
C PHE A 164 26.80 12.22 24.18
N GLU A 165 28.06 12.00 23.80
CA GLU A 165 28.60 12.52 22.54
C GLU A 165 27.92 11.83 21.33
N THR A 166 27.74 10.51 21.42
CA THR A 166 27.02 9.74 20.40
C THR A 166 25.56 10.18 20.29
N ILE A 167 24.88 10.40 21.42
CA ILE A 167 23.49 10.89 21.46
C ILE A 167 23.38 12.25 20.76
N MET A 168 24.24 13.20 21.12
CA MET A 168 24.26 14.54 20.53
C MET A 168 24.51 14.50 19.02
N ARG A 169 25.45 13.66 18.56
CA ARG A 169 25.73 13.48 17.12
C ARG A 169 24.50 12.92 16.38
N ASN A 170 23.87 11.88 16.92
CA ASN A 170 22.69 11.28 16.31
C ASN A 170 21.51 12.26 16.27
N ARG A 171 21.27 12.99 17.36
CA ARG A 171 20.24 14.04 17.43
C ARG A 171 20.44 15.10 16.35
N ASN A 172 21.67 15.58 16.15
CA ASN A 172 21.97 16.58 15.12
C ASN A 172 21.66 16.07 13.70
N ILE A 173 21.95 14.80 13.41
CA ILE A 173 21.60 14.18 12.12
C ILE A 173 20.07 14.06 12.00
N MET A 174 19.42 13.54 13.04
CA MET A 174 17.98 13.30 13.07
C MET A 174 17.18 14.58 12.83
N VAL A 175 17.56 15.73 13.41
CA VAL A 175 16.85 17.01 13.20
C VAL A 175 16.74 17.40 11.73
N SER A 176 17.78 17.12 10.93
CA SER A 176 17.72 17.39 9.49
C SER A 176 16.74 16.48 8.76
N LYS A 177 16.60 15.24 9.21
CA LYS A 177 15.69 14.22 8.66
C LYS A 177 14.26 14.44 9.12
N GLU A 178 14.08 14.87 10.36
CA GLU A 178 12.79 15.25 10.94
C GLU A 178 12.13 16.37 10.13
N LYS A 179 12.89 17.38 9.69
CA LYS A 179 12.35 18.45 8.83
C LYS A 179 11.78 17.92 7.52
N ILE A 180 12.45 16.94 6.91
CA ILE A 180 11.97 16.29 5.69
C ILE A 180 10.70 15.49 6.00
N PHE A 181 10.70 14.73 7.09
CA PHE A 181 9.54 13.95 7.51
C PHE A 181 8.34 14.83 7.87
N LYS A 182 8.53 15.94 8.60
CA LYS A 182 7.47 16.90 8.93
C LYS A 182 6.80 17.47 7.68
N LYS A 183 7.58 17.78 6.63
CA LYS A 183 7.01 18.17 5.33
C LYS A 183 6.10 17.07 4.76
N LYS A 184 6.50 15.80 4.86
CA LYS A 184 5.67 14.66 4.45
C LYS A 184 4.42 14.48 5.32
N VAL A 185 4.48 14.78 6.62
CA VAL A 185 3.29 14.82 7.47
C VAL A 185 2.33 15.94 7.06
N THR A 186 2.84 17.13 6.73
CA THR A 186 2.02 18.24 6.20
C THR A 186 1.33 17.87 4.88
N GLU A 187 2.06 17.22 3.98
CA GLU A 187 1.51 16.72 2.72
C GLU A 187 0.42 15.65 2.97
N LEU A 188 0.66 14.71 3.89
CA LEU A 188 -0.34 13.70 4.29
C LEU A 188 -1.62 14.36 4.84
N LEU A 189 -1.49 15.37 5.72
CA LEU A 189 -2.61 16.13 6.29
C LEU A 189 -3.44 16.89 5.24
N SER A 190 -2.90 17.10 4.04
CA SER A 190 -3.58 17.77 2.92
C SER A 190 -4.05 16.79 1.83
N SER A 191 -3.77 15.49 2.01
CA SER A 191 -4.06 14.46 1.02
C SER A 191 -5.43 13.81 1.23
N THR A 192 -5.81 12.91 0.34
CA THR A 192 -7.01 12.07 0.50
C THR A 192 -6.98 11.24 1.79
N PHE A 193 -5.81 10.87 2.29
CA PHE A 193 -5.70 10.12 3.55
C PHE A 193 -6.31 10.88 4.74
N ALA A 194 -6.21 12.21 4.74
CA ALA A 194 -6.74 13.06 5.81
C ALA A 194 -8.27 13.06 5.89
N MET A 195 -8.97 12.78 4.77
CA MET A 195 -10.45 12.73 4.74
C MET A 195 -11.02 11.63 5.64
N TYR A 196 -10.22 10.61 5.96
CA TYR A 196 -10.60 9.45 6.76
C TYR A 196 -9.95 9.44 8.15
N MET A 197 -9.20 10.50 8.46
CA MET A 197 -8.52 10.71 9.72
C MET A 197 -9.47 11.38 10.71
N GLU A 198 -9.48 10.89 11.95
CA GLU A 198 -10.24 11.54 13.03
C GLU A 198 -9.63 12.91 13.37
N GLU A 199 -10.44 13.85 13.84
CA GLU A 199 -9.99 15.21 14.16
C GLU A 199 -8.86 15.22 15.21
N GLU A 200 -8.97 14.40 16.24
CA GLU A 200 -7.93 14.24 17.28
C GLU A 200 -6.59 13.77 16.68
N ASP A 201 -6.63 12.88 15.69
CA ASP A 201 -5.42 12.36 15.04
C ASP A 201 -4.77 13.45 14.17
N GLN A 202 -5.59 14.31 13.52
CA GLN A 202 -5.07 15.46 12.78
C GLN A 202 -4.40 16.47 13.71
N GLU A 203 -4.99 16.76 14.87
CA GLU A 203 -4.42 17.68 15.85
C GLU A 203 -3.05 17.21 16.33
N VAL A 204 -2.90 15.92 16.64
CA VAL A 204 -1.61 15.32 17.05
C VAL A 204 -0.53 15.50 15.98
N LEU A 205 -0.88 15.26 14.71
CA LEU A 205 0.07 15.42 13.62
C LEU A 205 0.41 16.89 13.36
N ARG A 206 -0.55 17.81 13.54
CA ARG A 206 -0.31 19.27 13.44
C ARG A 206 0.60 19.75 14.56
N GLU A 207 0.33 19.36 15.81
CA GLU A 207 1.18 19.67 16.96
C GLU A 207 2.63 19.22 16.70
N TYR A 208 2.81 18.00 16.20
CA TYR A 208 4.11 17.49 15.84
C TYR A 208 4.81 18.33 14.75
N VAL A 209 4.09 18.71 13.69
CA VAL A 209 4.64 19.50 12.59
C VAL A 209 5.06 20.90 13.05
N ASP A 210 4.26 21.54 13.90
CA ASP A 210 4.43 22.95 14.29
C ASP A 210 5.45 23.14 15.43
N ALA A 211 5.76 22.09 16.18
CA ALA A 211 6.70 22.15 17.30
C ALA A 211 8.18 22.09 16.88
N ASP A 212 9.06 22.75 17.63
CA ASP A 212 10.52 22.61 17.51
C ASP A 212 11.07 21.84 18.72
N PHE A 213 11.16 20.50 18.59
CA PHE A 213 11.54 19.63 19.70
C PHE A 213 13.05 19.62 20.01
N ILE A 214 13.35 19.62 21.31
CA ILE A 214 14.65 19.40 21.95
C ILE A 214 14.65 18.04 22.69
N TYR A 215 14.76 16.96 21.93
CA TYR A 215 14.70 15.59 22.46
C TYR A 215 15.79 15.22 23.48
N PHE A 216 16.92 15.93 23.49
CA PHE A 216 18.02 15.67 24.42
C PHE A 216 18.77 16.97 24.71
N GLU A 217 18.90 17.32 25.99
CA GLU A 217 19.61 18.49 26.47
C GLU A 217 20.11 18.24 27.91
N HIS A 218 21.15 18.94 28.36
CA HIS A 218 21.64 18.84 29.73
C HIS A 218 21.92 17.39 30.20
N ASN A 219 22.43 16.55 29.29
CA ASN A 219 22.69 15.12 29.51
C ASN A 219 21.44 14.28 29.88
N LYS A 220 20.25 14.73 29.47
CA LYS A 220 18.99 14.04 29.73
C LYS A 220 18.07 14.08 28.50
N TYR A 221 17.34 12.99 28.28
CA TYR A 221 16.25 12.96 27.32
C TYR A 221 15.05 13.78 27.80
N ASN A 222 14.37 14.43 26.85
CA ASN A 222 13.08 15.06 27.08
C ASN A 222 11.96 14.06 26.78
N ASP A 223 11.59 13.29 27.80
CA ASP A 223 10.61 12.21 27.66
C ASP A 223 9.25 12.71 27.12
N SER A 224 8.86 13.95 27.45
CA SER A 224 7.58 14.52 26.99
C SER A 224 7.57 14.73 25.47
N GLU A 225 8.66 15.23 24.90
CA GLU A 225 8.74 15.49 23.46
C GLU A 225 8.94 14.20 22.66
N ILE A 226 9.69 13.25 23.22
CA ILE A 226 9.82 11.91 22.65
C ILE A 226 8.45 11.22 22.59
N GLN A 227 7.63 11.35 23.64
CA GLN A 227 6.26 10.80 23.63
C GLN A 227 5.38 11.43 22.55
N ILE A 228 5.51 12.74 22.27
CA ILE A 228 4.76 13.40 21.19
C ILE A 228 5.21 12.86 19.83
N LEU A 229 6.53 12.73 19.61
CA LEU A 229 7.08 12.12 18.41
C LEU A 229 6.56 10.68 18.21
N ASP A 230 6.62 9.84 19.24
CA ASP A 230 6.12 8.46 19.18
C ASP A 230 4.62 8.41 18.87
N LYS A 231 3.83 9.29 19.50
CA LYS A 231 2.39 9.41 19.23
C LYS A 231 2.14 9.80 17.78
N ALA A 232 2.86 10.80 17.27
CA ALA A 232 2.73 11.26 15.89
C ALA A 232 3.10 10.17 14.88
N LEU A 233 4.19 9.42 15.12
CA LEU A 233 4.60 8.29 14.29
C LEU A 233 3.53 7.18 14.26
N GLY A 234 2.97 6.85 15.43
CA GLY A 234 1.86 5.91 15.52
C GLY A 234 0.64 6.38 14.72
N LYS A 235 0.24 7.64 14.86
CA LYS A 235 -0.89 8.23 14.13
C LYS A 235 -0.67 8.33 12.63
N TYR A 236 0.55 8.60 12.21
CA TYR A 236 0.93 8.60 10.80
C TYR A 236 0.69 7.21 10.16
N GLN A 237 1.24 6.15 10.76
CA GLN A 237 1.06 4.78 10.24
C GLN A 237 -0.38 4.29 10.31
N GLU A 238 -1.05 4.57 11.43
CA GLU A 238 -2.44 4.19 11.65
C GLU A 238 -3.35 4.85 10.60
N THR A 239 -3.17 6.14 10.34
CA THR A 239 -3.90 6.88 9.30
C THR A 239 -3.69 6.23 7.94
N MET A 240 -2.44 6.03 7.52
CA MET A 240 -2.18 5.45 6.21
C MET A 240 -2.93 4.12 6.02
N SER A 241 -2.82 3.23 7.01
CA SER A 241 -3.44 1.91 6.94
C SER A 241 -4.98 1.98 6.95
N LYS A 242 -5.56 2.79 7.85
CA LYS A 242 -7.01 2.91 8.01
C LYS A 242 -7.65 3.61 6.82
N SER A 243 -7.12 4.76 6.40
CA SER A 243 -7.69 5.53 5.30
C SER A 243 -7.64 4.74 4.00
N TYR A 244 -6.51 4.06 3.75
CA TYR A 244 -6.37 3.18 2.59
C TYR A 244 -7.40 2.04 2.57
N PHE A 245 -7.59 1.36 3.71
CA PHE A 245 -8.59 0.30 3.84
C PHE A 245 -10.02 0.83 3.69
N LYS A 246 -10.37 1.95 4.35
CA LYS A 246 -11.70 2.57 4.25
C LYS A 246 -12.03 2.94 2.80
N LEU A 247 -11.10 3.58 2.09
CA LEU A 247 -11.25 3.93 0.67
C LEU A 247 -11.49 2.71 -0.22
N LYS A 248 -10.65 1.68 -0.07
CA LYS A 248 -10.81 0.42 -0.81
C LYS A 248 -12.18 -0.19 -0.53
N LYS A 249 -12.58 -0.18 0.75
CA LYS A 249 -13.85 -0.75 1.18
C LYS A 249 -15.05 -0.01 0.61
N GLU A 250 -15.06 1.32 0.64
CA GLU A 250 -16.15 2.12 0.07
C GLU A 250 -16.32 1.88 -1.43
N LEU A 251 -15.23 1.80 -2.19
CA LEU A 251 -15.27 1.47 -3.61
C LEU A 251 -15.86 0.07 -3.84
N LEU A 252 -15.40 -0.93 -3.06
CA LEU A 252 -15.90 -2.29 -3.17
C LEU A 252 -17.36 -2.42 -2.72
N GLU A 253 -17.81 -1.69 -1.71
CA GLU A 253 -19.20 -1.68 -1.28
C GLU A 253 -20.12 -1.10 -2.38
N LEU A 254 -19.71 -0.02 -3.04
CA LEU A 254 -20.44 0.48 -4.21
C LEU A 254 -20.48 -0.55 -5.36
N MET A 255 -19.39 -1.29 -5.58
CA MET A 255 -19.40 -2.38 -6.55
C MET A 255 -20.41 -3.48 -6.17
N VAL A 256 -20.57 -3.81 -4.89
CA VAL A 256 -21.62 -4.74 -4.45
C VAL A 256 -23.01 -4.19 -4.77
N GLU A 257 -23.27 -2.93 -4.44
CA GLU A 257 -24.57 -2.27 -4.71
C GLU A 257 -24.92 -2.26 -6.21
N ILE A 258 -23.92 -2.17 -7.09
CA ILE A 258 -24.11 -2.24 -8.54
C ILE A 258 -24.29 -3.70 -9.01
N LEU A 259 -23.60 -4.65 -8.39
CA LEU A 259 -23.64 -6.08 -8.78
C LEU A 259 -24.90 -6.80 -8.33
N GLU A 260 -25.53 -6.37 -7.23
CA GLU A 260 -26.83 -6.88 -6.75
C GLU A 260 -28.00 -6.28 -7.53
#